data_AF-A0A844KNB8-F1
#
_entry.id   AF-A0A844KNB8-F1
#
_cell.length_a   1.000
_cell.length_b   1.000
_cell.length_c   1.000
_cell.angle_alpha   90.00
_cell.angle_beta   90.00
_cell.angle_gamma   90.00
#
_symmetry.space_group_name_H-M   'P 1'
#
loop_
_entity.id
_entity.type
_entity.pdbx_description
1 polymer ?
#
loop_
_entity_poly.entity_id
_entity_poly.type
_entity_poly.pdbx_seq_one_letter_code
_entity_poly.pdbx_strand_id
1 'polypeptide(L)'
;MEYLDREGGKYLATKLKSYVDNKFTGGGTVDLTNYYTKEETDQLLANLPSGGTGTKGDKGDTGVGVSSIKLVNYELIITLTDGTVHNLGNVRGEKGKDGTKGTDGVSPTVSVTETTNGHTVAITDANGTQSFNVLNGKDGKDGTSGGSSGGGSAITYAYDTEIATGETWVDGKPIYLKVFHINGSSSQPSSSIIFSSYKEQNKFAETIVSVTPLWKSGTRVITGNTIDITDTVSSVTSANENIVQRTLNCWVDNDTKFTINTSKGKRVYSFGCDVFVKYTKL
;
A
#
# COMPACT_ATOMS: atom_id res chain seq x y z
N MET A 1 0.66 21.75 121.09
CA MET A 1 0.54 22.07 119.65
C MET A 1 -0.75 22.83 119.49
N GLU A 2 -0.68 24.12 119.18
CA GLU A 2 -1.86 24.95 118.93
C GLU A 2 -2.50 24.49 117.63
N TYR A 3 -3.72 23.96 117.73
CA TYR A 3 -4.51 23.63 116.56
C TYR A 3 -5.04 24.94 115.98
N LEU A 4 -4.92 25.08 114.65
CA LEU A 4 -5.61 26.14 113.93
C LEU A 4 -7.11 26.02 114.24
N ASP A 5 -7.73 27.13 114.60
CA ASP A 5 -9.19 27.17 114.71
C ASP A 5 -9.84 26.90 113.34
N ARG A 6 -11.16 26.74 113.36
CA ARG A 6 -11.93 26.37 112.17
C ARG A 6 -11.72 27.34 111.00
N GLU A 7 -11.45 28.61 111.26
CA GLU A 7 -11.25 29.65 110.24
C GLU A 7 -9.80 29.68 109.75
N GLY A 8 -8.82 29.49 110.65
CA GLY A 8 -7.40 29.31 110.31
C GLY A 8 -7.15 28.08 109.43
N GLY A 9 -7.87 26.99 109.68
CA GLY A 9 -7.82 25.79 108.83
C GLY A 9 -8.36 26.02 107.42
N LYS A 10 -9.48 26.75 107.29
CA LYS A 10 -10.04 27.14 105.98
C LYS A 10 -9.11 28.08 105.21
N TYR A 11 -8.49 29.03 105.91
CA TYR A 11 -7.54 29.96 105.30
C TYR A 11 -6.31 29.24 104.74
N LEU A 12 -5.74 28.29 105.50
CA LEU A 12 -4.60 27.50 105.06
C LEU A 12 -4.96 26.61 103.84
N ALA A 13 -6.13 25.96 103.86
CA ALA A 13 -6.61 25.15 102.73
C ALA A 13 -6.80 25.97 101.46
N THR A 14 -7.33 27.20 101.59
CA THR A 14 -7.54 28.11 100.45
C THR A 14 -6.21 28.56 99.84
N LYS A 15 -5.20 28.84 100.67
CA LYS A 15 -3.85 29.20 100.20
C LYS A 15 -3.15 28.02 99.53
N LEU A 16 -3.26 26.80 100.08
CA LEU A 16 -2.67 25.61 99.48
C LEU A 16 -3.29 25.32 98.12
N LYS A 17 -4.62 25.38 98.02
CA LYS A 17 -5.35 25.18 96.77
C LYS A 17 -4.96 26.20 95.71
N SER A 18 -4.87 27.48 96.09
CA SER A 18 -4.43 28.55 95.18
C SER A 18 -2.97 28.36 94.73
N TYR A 19 -2.08 27.85 95.58
CA TYR A 19 -0.70 27.56 95.21
C TYR A 19 -0.59 26.39 94.21
N VAL A 20 -1.38 25.34 94.42
CA VAL A 20 -1.40 24.16 93.54
C VAL A 20 -2.02 24.50 92.17
N ASP A 21 -3.18 25.17 92.16
CA ASP A 21 -3.89 25.55 90.92
C ASP A 21 -3.06 26.50 90.03
N ASN A 22 -2.20 27.33 90.62
CA ASN A 22 -1.37 28.28 89.88
C ASN A 22 -0.04 27.66 89.38
N LYS A 23 0.47 26.62 90.05
CA LYS A 23 1.74 25.95 89.67
C LYS A 23 1.56 24.79 88.69
N PHE A 24 0.35 24.22 88.59
CA PHE A 24 0.07 23.04 87.76
C PHE A 24 -1.18 23.29 86.89
N THR A 25 -1.01 23.78 85.67
CA THR A 25 -2.09 24.18 84.75
C THR A 25 -2.42 23.12 83.67
N GLY A 26 -2.08 21.86 83.91
CA GLY A 26 -2.41 20.75 83.03
C GLY A 26 -2.50 19.46 83.84
N GLY A 27 -3.58 18.70 83.65
CA GLY A 27 -3.90 17.51 84.43
C GLY A 27 -2.73 16.53 84.49
N GLY A 28 -2.04 16.50 85.63
CA GLY A 28 -1.01 15.54 85.98
C GLY A 28 -1.38 14.85 87.29
N THR A 29 -1.08 13.56 87.40
CA THR A 29 -1.34 12.76 88.59
C THR A 29 -0.25 13.00 89.64
N VAL A 30 -0.64 13.36 90.86
CA VAL A 30 0.27 13.47 92.01
C VAL A 30 0.27 12.14 92.76
N ASP A 31 1.40 11.44 92.79
CA ASP A 31 1.57 10.19 93.53
C ASP A 31 2.04 10.47 94.97
N LEU A 32 1.20 10.14 95.95
CA LEU A 32 1.41 10.39 97.37
C LEU A 32 1.79 9.11 98.15
N THR A 33 1.92 7.97 97.46
CA THR A 33 2.11 6.65 98.09
C THR A 33 3.45 6.47 98.81
N ASN A 34 4.41 7.36 98.60
CA ASN A 34 5.70 7.38 99.31
C ASN A 34 5.68 8.15 100.64
N TYR A 35 4.62 8.92 100.92
CA TYR A 35 4.55 9.81 102.10
C TYR A 35 3.44 9.45 103.09
N TYR A 36 2.40 8.74 102.64
CA TYR A 36 1.26 8.34 103.47
C TYR A 36 0.93 6.88 103.24
N THR A 37 0.39 6.21 104.27
CA THR A 37 -0.16 4.86 104.10
C THR A 37 -1.40 4.88 103.20
N LYS A 38 -1.76 3.72 102.67
CA LYS A 38 -2.94 3.60 101.79
C LYS A 38 -4.22 4.05 102.49
N GLU A 39 -4.45 3.68 103.74
CA GLU A 39 -5.62 4.14 104.50
C GLU A 39 -5.63 5.67 104.69
N GLU A 40 -4.50 6.30 105.00
CA GLU A 40 -4.41 7.75 105.17
C GLU A 40 -4.64 8.50 103.85
N THR A 41 -4.14 7.95 102.75
CA THR A 41 -4.36 8.49 101.41
C THR A 41 -5.82 8.39 101.02
N ASP A 42 -6.47 7.25 101.29
CA ASP A 42 -7.89 7.02 101.00
C ASP A 42 -8.81 7.97 101.82
N GLN A 43 -8.46 8.29 103.08
CA GLN A 43 -9.20 9.28 103.88
C GLN A 43 -9.01 10.73 103.41
N LEU A 44 -7.83 11.09 102.89
CA LEU A 44 -7.59 12.41 102.31
C LEU A 44 -8.36 12.57 100.99
N LEU A 45 -8.37 11.53 100.14
CA LEU A 45 -9.12 11.51 98.88
C LEU A 45 -10.64 11.62 99.11
N ALA A 46 -11.16 10.99 100.16
CA ALA A 46 -12.58 11.02 100.52
C ALA A 46 -13.09 12.42 100.90
N ASN A 47 -12.19 13.35 101.27
CA ASN A 47 -12.54 14.70 101.71
C ASN A 47 -12.28 15.79 100.66
N LEU A 48 -11.76 15.43 99.48
CA LEU A 48 -11.62 16.37 98.36
C LEU A 48 -12.95 16.46 97.59
N PRO A 49 -13.48 17.66 97.32
CA PRO A 49 -14.67 17.79 96.47
C PRO A 49 -14.31 17.27 95.07
N SER A 50 -15.14 16.39 94.51
CA SER A 50 -14.93 15.85 93.18
C SER A 50 -14.94 16.99 92.15
N GLY A 51 -13.80 17.21 91.50
CA GLY A 51 -13.70 18.12 90.37
C GLY A 51 -14.53 17.57 89.21
N GLY A 52 -15.52 18.34 88.76
CA GLY A 52 -16.30 17.98 87.58
C GLY A 52 -15.41 17.88 86.33
N THR A 53 -15.77 17.01 85.41
CA THR A 53 -15.12 16.93 84.10
C THR A 53 -15.46 18.17 83.26
N GLY A 54 -14.46 18.81 82.66
CA GLY A 54 -14.68 19.89 81.70
C GLY A 54 -15.52 19.39 80.53
N THR A 55 -16.45 20.20 80.05
CA THR A 55 -17.31 19.82 78.92
C THR A 55 -16.48 19.63 77.66
N LYS A 56 -16.77 18.57 76.89
CA LYS A 56 -16.22 18.37 75.55
C LYS A 56 -16.57 19.59 74.68
N GLY A 57 -15.59 20.19 74.01
CA GLY A 57 -15.83 21.27 73.06
C GLY A 57 -16.76 20.81 71.93
N ASP A 58 -17.56 21.74 71.41
CA ASP A 58 -18.55 21.43 70.39
C ASP A 58 -17.90 20.85 69.13
N LYS A 59 -18.60 19.90 68.50
CA LYS A 59 -18.19 19.37 67.21
C LYS A 59 -18.30 20.50 66.18
N GLY A 60 -17.22 20.77 65.44
CA GLY A 60 -17.26 21.74 64.35
C GLY A 60 -18.32 21.40 63.30
N ASP A 61 -18.81 22.43 62.62
CA ASP A 61 -19.87 22.30 61.60
C ASP A 61 -19.48 21.39 60.45
N THR A 62 -20.49 20.86 59.76
CA THR A 62 -20.29 20.05 58.57
C THR A 62 -19.77 20.92 57.42
N GLY A 63 -18.78 20.45 56.68
CA GLY A 63 -18.24 21.17 55.52
C GLY A 63 -19.26 21.28 54.36
N VAL A 64 -19.13 22.35 53.57
CA VAL A 64 -19.94 22.58 52.35
C VAL A 64 -19.25 21.91 51.15
N GLY A 65 -19.98 21.07 50.43
CA GLY A 65 -19.53 20.38 49.22
C GLY A 65 -20.17 20.92 47.94
N VAL A 66 -19.87 20.31 46.79
CA VAL A 66 -20.54 20.61 45.52
C VAL A 66 -21.82 19.78 45.42
N SER A 67 -22.95 20.45 45.18
CA SER A 67 -24.26 19.82 44.96
C SER A 67 -24.52 19.53 43.49
N SER A 68 -24.24 20.49 42.59
CA SER A 68 -24.42 20.27 41.15
C SER A 68 -23.53 21.17 40.29
N ILE A 69 -23.33 20.75 39.05
CA ILE A 69 -22.59 21.50 38.02
C ILE A 69 -23.48 21.58 36.78
N LYS A 70 -23.60 22.76 36.18
CA LYS A 70 -24.38 23.02 34.97
C LYS A 70 -23.57 23.87 33.99
N LEU A 71 -23.81 23.65 32.70
CA LEU A 71 -23.30 24.49 31.63
C LEU A 71 -24.49 25.16 30.94
N VAL A 72 -24.53 26.49 30.97
CA VAL A 72 -25.61 27.29 30.37
C VAL A 72 -24.97 28.38 29.53
N ASN A 73 -25.27 28.44 28.22
CA ASN A 73 -24.68 29.44 27.31
C ASN A 73 -23.14 29.52 27.39
N TYR A 74 -22.47 28.37 27.50
CA TYR A 74 -21.03 28.21 27.70
C TYR A 74 -20.48 28.69 29.04
N GLU A 75 -21.32 29.13 29.97
CA GLU A 75 -20.92 29.49 31.32
C GLU A 75 -21.05 28.31 32.29
N LEU A 76 -20.01 28.08 33.09
CA LEU A 76 -19.96 27.03 34.10
C LEU A 76 -20.58 27.50 35.41
N ILE A 77 -21.66 26.86 35.84
CA ILE A 77 -22.40 27.21 37.05
C ILE A 77 -22.29 26.04 38.05
N ILE A 78 -21.87 26.32 39.28
CA ILE A 78 -21.76 25.36 40.37
C ILE A 78 -22.75 25.73 41.48
N THR A 79 -23.55 24.77 41.94
CA THR A 79 -24.35 24.89 43.17
C THR A 79 -23.66 24.08 44.27
N LEU A 80 -23.48 24.67 45.45
CA LEU A 80 -22.94 24.03 46.65
C LEU A 80 -24.04 23.37 47.49
N THR A 81 -23.67 22.50 48.43
CA THR A 81 -24.63 21.76 49.28
C THR A 81 -25.38 22.66 50.26
N ASP A 82 -24.89 23.87 50.51
CA ASP A 82 -25.59 24.90 51.30
C ASP A 82 -26.56 25.76 50.46
N GLY A 83 -26.67 25.47 49.15
CA GLY A 83 -27.51 26.20 48.21
C GLY A 83 -26.84 27.39 47.52
N THR A 84 -25.60 27.75 47.88
CA THR A 84 -24.84 28.82 47.23
C THR A 84 -24.59 28.49 45.76
N VAL A 85 -24.74 29.47 44.87
CA VAL A 85 -24.50 29.30 43.42
C VAL A 85 -23.37 30.21 42.95
N HIS A 86 -22.39 29.63 42.28
CA HIS A 86 -21.27 30.34 41.65
C HIS A 86 -21.34 30.19 40.13
N ASN A 87 -21.29 31.31 39.41
CA ASN A 87 -21.01 31.31 37.98
C ASN A 87 -19.52 31.56 37.76
N LEU A 88 -18.82 30.56 37.26
CA LEU A 88 -17.37 30.58 37.01
C LEU A 88 -17.03 31.13 35.62
N GLY A 89 -18.03 31.60 34.87
CA GLY A 89 -17.87 32.26 33.58
C GLY A 89 -17.73 31.30 32.40
N ASN A 90 -17.42 31.88 31.25
CA ASN A 90 -17.35 31.18 29.98
C ASN A 90 -16.15 30.22 29.93
N VAL A 91 -16.42 28.95 29.62
CA VAL A 91 -15.40 27.89 29.53
C VAL A 91 -15.06 27.48 28.09
N ARG A 92 -15.58 28.18 27.08
CA ARG A 92 -15.25 27.95 25.67
C ARG A 92 -14.00 28.73 25.27
N GLY A 93 -13.02 28.02 24.72
CA GLY A 93 -11.84 28.63 24.10
C GLY A 93 -12.17 29.40 22.82
N GLU A 94 -11.30 30.32 22.43
CA GLU A 94 -11.43 31.05 21.16
C GLU A 94 -11.47 30.10 19.96
N LYS A 95 -12.19 30.49 18.91
CA LYS A 95 -12.18 29.74 17.64
C LYS A 95 -10.75 29.80 17.07
N GLY A 96 -10.20 28.64 16.71
CA GLY A 96 -8.92 28.58 16.01
C GLY A 96 -8.95 29.39 14.70
N LYS A 97 -7.80 29.95 14.32
CA LYS A 97 -7.65 30.64 13.03
C LYS A 97 -7.84 29.64 11.89
N ASP A 98 -8.46 30.09 10.81
CA ASP A 98 -8.55 29.28 9.59
C ASP A 98 -7.13 29.00 9.05
N GLY A 99 -6.95 27.81 8.47
CA GLY A 99 -5.71 27.45 7.81
C GLY A 99 -5.45 28.33 6.59
N THR A 100 -4.18 28.52 6.24
CA THR A 100 -3.80 29.19 5.00
C THR A 100 -4.31 28.41 3.79
N LYS A 101 -4.82 29.10 2.77
CA LYS A 101 -5.18 28.48 1.48
C LYS A 101 -3.95 27.79 0.89
N GLY A 102 -4.12 26.55 0.41
CA GLY A 102 -3.07 25.82 -0.30
C GLY A 102 -2.67 26.53 -1.61
N THR A 103 -1.46 26.28 -2.08
CA THR A 103 -0.99 26.77 -3.39
C THR A 103 -1.78 26.12 -4.52
N ASP A 104 -2.00 26.86 -5.61
CA ASP A 104 -2.63 26.31 -6.82
C ASP A 104 -1.75 25.21 -7.44
N GLY A 105 -2.38 24.24 -8.10
CA GLY A 105 -1.66 23.16 -8.80
C GLY A 105 -0.99 23.65 -10.08
N VAL A 106 0.20 23.14 -10.38
CA VAL A 106 0.93 23.44 -11.63
C VAL A 106 0.66 22.33 -12.65
N SER A 107 0.19 22.69 -13.85
CA SER A 107 0.09 21.75 -14.98
C SER A 107 1.41 21.74 -15.76
N PRO A 108 1.97 20.56 -16.08
CA PRO A 108 3.17 20.47 -16.89
C PRO A 108 2.90 20.83 -18.35
N THR A 109 3.91 21.38 -19.02
CA THR A 109 3.91 21.64 -20.47
C THR A 109 4.92 20.75 -21.18
N VAL A 110 4.60 20.33 -22.41
CA VAL A 110 5.49 19.52 -23.25
C VAL A 110 5.84 20.29 -24.52
N SER A 111 7.11 20.30 -24.89
CA SER A 111 7.60 20.82 -26.17
C SER A 111 8.48 19.80 -26.87
N VAL A 112 8.41 19.76 -28.19
CA VAL A 112 9.23 18.89 -29.04
C VAL A 112 10.00 19.75 -30.02
N THR A 113 11.31 19.57 -30.07
CA THR A 113 12.21 20.28 -30.99
C THR A 113 12.92 19.27 -31.89
N GLU A 114 12.94 19.53 -33.20
CA GLU A 114 13.71 18.74 -34.15
C GLU A 114 15.23 18.89 -33.94
N THR A 115 15.95 17.80 -34.19
CA THR A 115 17.40 17.74 -34.18
C THR A 115 17.87 17.03 -35.44
N THR A 116 19.16 17.12 -35.76
CA THR A 116 19.75 16.39 -36.90
C THR A 116 19.51 14.88 -36.83
N ASN A 117 19.40 14.30 -35.63
CA ASN A 117 19.32 12.85 -35.40
C ASN A 117 18.04 12.43 -34.67
N GLY A 118 16.92 13.13 -34.85
CA GLY A 118 15.64 12.81 -34.21
C GLY A 118 15.02 14.04 -33.53
N HIS A 119 14.49 13.90 -32.32
CA HIS A 119 13.83 14.99 -31.58
C HIS A 119 14.31 15.08 -30.13
N THR A 120 14.30 16.28 -29.57
CA THR A 120 14.38 16.50 -28.11
C THR A 120 12.99 16.78 -27.58
N VAL A 121 12.54 15.97 -26.62
CA VAL A 121 11.28 16.17 -25.88
C VAL A 121 11.62 16.81 -24.55
N ALA A 122 11.02 17.95 -24.25
CA ALA A 122 11.16 18.65 -22.97
C ALA A 122 9.80 18.73 -22.26
N ILE A 123 9.83 18.42 -20.96
CA ILE A 123 8.68 18.48 -20.05
C ILE A 123 9.04 19.50 -18.98
N THR A 124 8.23 20.55 -18.83
CA THR A 124 8.42 21.58 -17.81
C THR A 124 7.29 21.49 -16.80
N ASP A 125 7.63 21.30 -15.53
CA ASP A 125 6.69 21.28 -14.41
C ASP A 125 7.10 22.27 -13.30
N ALA A 126 6.50 22.16 -12.11
CA ALA A 126 6.82 23.00 -10.96
C ALA A 126 8.29 22.90 -10.49
N ASN A 127 8.97 21.79 -10.81
CA ASN A 127 10.35 21.51 -10.43
C ASN A 127 11.35 21.91 -11.53
N GLY A 128 10.87 22.42 -12.67
CA GLY A 128 11.68 22.88 -13.80
C GLY A 128 11.56 21.99 -15.04
N THR A 129 12.50 22.13 -15.96
CA THR A 129 12.48 21.43 -17.26
C THR A 129 13.37 20.19 -17.22
N GLN A 130 12.80 19.05 -17.60
CA GLN A 130 13.50 17.80 -17.86
C GLN A 130 13.39 17.46 -19.34
N SER A 131 14.46 16.95 -19.94
CA SER A 131 14.45 16.62 -21.37
C SER A 131 15.15 15.30 -21.68
N PHE A 132 14.66 14.61 -22.69
CA PHE A 132 15.29 13.42 -23.26
C PHE A 132 15.26 13.47 -24.79
N ASN A 133 16.19 12.75 -25.42
CA ASN A 133 16.27 12.67 -26.86
C ASN A 133 15.59 11.38 -27.36
N VAL A 134 14.76 11.54 -28.38
CA VAL A 134 14.23 10.45 -29.21
C VAL A 134 15.07 10.42 -30.47
N LEU A 135 16.03 9.50 -30.54
CA LEU A 135 16.94 9.40 -31.68
C LEU A 135 16.28 8.66 -32.85
N ASN A 136 16.71 8.98 -34.06
CA ASN A 136 16.38 8.18 -35.23
C ASN A 136 16.88 6.73 -35.03
N GLY A 137 16.11 5.77 -35.54
CA GLY A 137 16.58 4.39 -35.64
C GLY A 137 17.87 4.32 -36.45
N LYS A 138 18.76 3.39 -36.12
CA LYS A 138 19.85 3.06 -37.04
C LYS A 138 19.22 2.53 -38.32
N ASP A 139 19.76 2.95 -39.46
CA ASP A 139 19.45 2.29 -40.72
C ASP A 139 19.66 0.79 -40.54
N GLY A 140 18.70 0.01 -41.04
CA GLY A 140 18.89 -1.43 -41.13
C GLY A 140 20.18 -1.69 -41.90
N LYS A 141 20.94 -2.73 -41.51
CA LYS A 141 22.04 -3.17 -42.36
C LYS A 141 21.46 -3.40 -43.74
N ASP A 142 22.10 -2.83 -44.76
CA ASP A 142 21.82 -3.21 -46.14
C ASP A 142 21.80 -4.73 -46.19
N GLY A 143 20.69 -5.28 -46.72
CA GLY A 143 20.63 -6.70 -46.97
C GLY A 143 21.82 -7.05 -47.83
N THR A 144 22.62 -8.03 -47.41
CA THR A 144 23.70 -8.55 -48.25
C THR A 144 23.10 -8.82 -49.62
N SER A 145 23.64 -8.18 -50.67
CA SER A 145 23.23 -8.45 -52.04
C SER A 145 23.24 -9.96 -52.21
N GLY A 146 22.05 -10.56 -52.36
CA GLY A 146 21.92 -11.98 -52.53
C GLY A 146 22.72 -12.34 -53.77
N GLY A 147 23.85 -13.02 -53.60
CA GLY A 147 24.56 -13.61 -54.72
C GLY A 147 23.54 -14.43 -55.51
N SER A 148 23.44 -14.17 -56.81
CA SER A 148 22.57 -14.92 -57.70
C SER A 148 22.95 -16.40 -57.63
N SER A 149 22.23 -17.17 -56.82
CA SER A 149 21.98 -18.57 -57.05
C SER A 149 20.54 -18.64 -57.57
N GLY A 150 20.36 -19.15 -58.79
CA GLY A 150 19.06 -19.32 -59.39
C GLY A 150 18.17 -20.19 -58.49
N GLY A 151 17.07 -19.62 -57.99
CA GLY A 151 16.08 -20.34 -57.19
C GLY A 151 15.41 -19.50 -56.10
N GLY A 152 14.48 -18.62 -56.48
CA GLY A 152 13.32 -18.20 -55.67
C GLY A 152 13.55 -17.65 -54.25
N SER A 153 14.16 -16.46 -54.10
CA SER A 153 14.06 -15.68 -52.86
C SER A 153 12.73 -14.91 -52.83
N ALA A 154 11.73 -15.40 -52.09
CA ALA A 154 10.38 -14.82 -52.00
C ALA A 154 9.99 -14.34 -50.58
N ILE A 155 10.90 -13.68 -49.87
CA ILE A 155 10.57 -12.92 -48.66
C ILE A 155 10.75 -11.44 -48.98
N THR A 156 9.65 -10.69 -49.04
CA THR A 156 9.69 -9.23 -49.26
C THR A 156 10.17 -8.51 -48.00
N TYR A 157 9.66 -8.90 -46.82
CA TYR A 157 10.10 -8.38 -45.53
C TYR A 157 9.95 -9.45 -44.44
N ALA A 158 10.90 -9.55 -43.52
CA ALA A 158 10.68 -10.23 -42.25
C ALA A 158 10.56 -9.13 -41.19
N TYR A 159 9.51 -9.16 -40.38
CA TYR A 159 9.52 -8.40 -39.14
C TYR A 159 10.41 -9.19 -38.17
N ASP A 160 11.72 -9.00 -38.32
CA ASP A 160 12.72 -9.57 -37.42
C ASP A 160 12.74 -8.84 -36.05
N THR A 161 11.82 -7.89 -35.87
CA THR A 161 11.53 -7.30 -34.57
C THR A 161 10.90 -8.38 -33.69
N GLU A 162 11.75 -8.93 -32.85
CA GLU A 162 11.35 -9.79 -31.76
C GLU A 162 10.47 -9.01 -30.77
N ILE A 163 9.29 -9.57 -30.47
CA ILE A 163 8.32 -8.97 -29.57
C ILE A 163 8.17 -9.88 -28.36
N ALA A 164 8.38 -9.35 -27.15
CA ALA A 164 8.05 -10.08 -25.92
C ALA A 164 6.52 -10.21 -25.81
N THR A 165 6.01 -11.44 -25.63
CA THR A 165 4.55 -11.66 -25.57
C THR A 165 3.97 -11.40 -24.18
N GLY A 166 4.82 -11.33 -23.14
CA GLY A 166 4.41 -11.30 -21.74
C GLY A 166 4.01 -12.68 -21.19
N GLU A 167 4.04 -13.73 -22.01
CA GLU A 167 3.77 -15.11 -21.61
C GLU A 167 5.06 -15.82 -21.20
N THR A 168 4.93 -16.89 -20.41
CA THR A 168 6.02 -17.79 -20.03
C THR A 168 5.73 -19.20 -20.48
N TRP A 169 6.76 -19.92 -20.94
CA TRP A 169 6.65 -21.33 -21.28
C TRP A 169 6.64 -22.20 -20.02
N VAL A 170 6.41 -23.51 -20.17
CA VAL A 170 6.26 -24.46 -19.05
C VAL A 170 7.52 -24.60 -18.18
N ASP A 171 8.67 -24.18 -18.71
CA ASP A 171 9.96 -24.12 -18.00
C ASP A 171 10.24 -22.75 -17.36
N GLY A 172 9.28 -21.82 -17.41
CA GLY A 172 9.38 -20.47 -16.87
C GLY A 172 10.10 -19.48 -17.79
N LYS A 173 10.59 -19.88 -18.97
CA LYS A 173 11.28 -18.96 -19.89
C LYS A 173 10.28 -18.02 -20.59
N PRO A 174 10.62 -16.73 -20.77
CA PRO A 174 9.77 -15.80 -21.50
C PRO A 174 9.57 -16.24 -22.95
N ILE A 175 8.35 -16.06 -23.45
CA ILE A 175 7.98 -16.32 -24.84
C ILE A 175 8.14 -15.05 -25.67
N TYR A 176 8.77 -15.20 -26.82
CA TYR A 176 8.94 -14.16 -27.83
C TYR A 176 8.20 -14.53 -29.11
N LEU A 177 7.81 -13.53 -29.89
CA LEU A 177 7.16 -13.66 -31.18
C LEU A 177 8.02 -13.04 -32.28
N LYS A 178 8.19 -13.78 -33.38
CA LYS A 178 8.66 -13.27 -34.67
C LYS A 178 7.63 -13.55 -35.76
N VAL A 179 7.54 -12.64 -36.73
CA VAL A 179 6.60 -12.76 -37.85
C VAL A 179 7.35 -12.68 -39.17
N PHE A 180 7.16 -13.70 -40.01
CA PHE A 180 7.82 -13.80 -41.30
C PHE A 180 6.79 -13.71 -42.42
N HIS A 181 7.01 -12.83 -43.40
CA HIS A 181 6.14 -12.70 -44.55
C HIS A 181 6.73 -13.41 -45.77
N ILE A 182 5.99 -14.37 -46.31
CA ILE A 182 6.31 -15.14 -47.52
C ILE A 182 5.34 -14.74 -48.62
N ASN A 183 5.85 -14.41 -49.80
CA ASN A 183 4.99 -14.00 -50.90
C ASN A 183 4.20 -15.15 -51.52
N GLY A 184 3.05 -14.79 -52.07
CA GLY A 184 2.38 -15.58 -53.09
C GLY A 184 3.21 -15.63 -54.37
N SER A 185 3.07 -16.71 -55.13
CA SER A 185 3.63 -16.77 -56.49
C SER A 185 2.74 -15.94 -57.42
N SER A 186 3.35 -15.12 -58.28
CA SER A 186 2.62 -14.32 -59.28
C SER A 186 2.12 -15.14 -60.47
N SER A 187 2.66 -16.35 -60.66
CA SER A 187 2.29 -17.26 -61.75
C SER A 187 2.04 -18.67 -61.24
N GLN A 188 1.09 -19.36 -61.86
CA GLN A 188 0.78 -20.74 -61.54
C GLN A 188 1.95 -21.68 -61.92
N PRO A 189 2.39 -22.58 -61.03
CA PRO A 189 3.43 -23.55 -61.35
C PRO A 189 2.93 -24.67 -62.26
N SER A 190 3.87 -25.30 -62.98
CA SER A 190 3.61 -26.51 -63.77
C SER A 190 3.44 -27.76 -62.90
N SER A 191 4.18 -27.86 -61.79
CA SER A 191 4.05 -28.96 -60.82
C SER A 191 2.75 -28.86 -60.02
N SER A 192 2.19 -30.00 -59.59
CA SER A 192 0.97 -30.03 -58.77
C SER A 192 1.14 -29.33 -57.42
N ILE A 193 2.36 -29.32 -56.88
CA ILE A 193 2.75 -28.67 -55.63
C ILE A 193 4.14 -28.05 -55.80
N ILE A 194 4.36 -26.92 -55.14
CA ILE A 194 5.68 -26.30 -54.98
C ILE A 194 6.10 -26.51 -53.52
N PHE A 195 7.34 -26.95 -53.33
CA PHE A 195 8.02 -26.89 -52.05
C PHE A 195 9.01 -25.72 -52.05
N SER A 196 9.07 -24.99 -50.96
CA SER A 196 9.97 -23.86 -50.85
C SER A 196 10.48 -23.71 -49.42
N SER A 197 11.79 -23.59 -49.30
CA SER A 197 12.47 -23.25 -48.05
C SER A 197 12.85 -21.77 -48.10
N TYR A 198 12.48 -21.06 -47.05
CA TYR A 198 12.56 -19.63 -46.91
C TYR A 198 13.33 -19.27 -45.65
N LYS A 199 14.24 -18.30 -45.79
CA LYS A 199 15.14 -17.77 -44.73
C LYS A 199 15.85 -18.85 -43.94
N GLU A 200 17.07 -19.13 -44.38
CA GLU A 200 18.06 -19.75 -43.51
C GLU A 200 18.63 -18.67 -42.57
N GLN A 201 18.40 -18.83 -41.27
CA GLN A 201 18.98 -17.98 -40.23
C GLN A 201 19.83 -18.84 -39.29
N ASN A 202 20.75 -18.18 -38.58
CA ASN A 202 21.33 -18.79 -37.38
C ASN A 202 20.19 -19.20 -36.45
N LYS A 203 20.32 -20.35 -35.80
CA LYS A 203 19.39 -20.77 -34.75
C LYS A 203 19.28 -19.64 -33.73
N PHE A 204 18.06 -19.21 -33.43
CA PHE A 204 17.78 -18.15 -32.46
C PHE A 204 16.86 -18.61 -31.32
N ALA A 205 16.19 -19.75 -31.50
CA ALA A 205 15.26 -20.31 -30.54
C ALA A 205 15.85 -21.55 -29.88
N GLU A 206 15.67 -21.66 -28.57
CA GLU A 206 15.88 -22.91 -27.84
C GLU A 206 14.70 -23.85 -28.08
N THR A 207 13.48 -23.37 -27.84
CA THR A 207 12.23 -24.11 -28.09
C THR A 207 11.32 -23.32 -29.02
N ILE A 208 10.83 -23.98 -30.07
CA ILE A 208 9.70 -23.47 -30.86
C ILE A 208 8.43 -23.83 -30.10
N VAL A 209 7.73 -22.81 -29.62
CA VAL A 209 6.48 -22.95 -28.85
C VAL A 209 5.30 -23.19 -29.78
N SER A 210 5.19 -22.39 -30.84
CA SER A 210 4.14 -22.56 -31.85
C SER A 210 4.53 -21.97 -33.19
N VAL A 211 4.03 -22.58 -34.25
CA VAL A 211 4.07 -22.04 -35.61
C VAL A 211 2.64 -21.88 -36.10
N THR A 212 2.24 -20.66 -36.39
CA THR A 212 0.89 -20.36 -36.86
C THR A 212 0.98 -19.65 -38.21
N PRO A 213 0.82 -20.38 -39.32
CA PRO A 213 0.74 -19.76 -40.64
C PRO A 213 -0.63 -19.12 -40.85
N LEU A 214 -0.62 -17.94 -41.47
CA LEU A 214 -1.80 -17.20 -41.89
C LEU A 214 -1.68 -16.91 -43.39
N TRP A 215 -2.38 -17.69 -44.18
CA TRP A 215 -2.37 -17.62 -45.63
C TRP A 215 -3.32 -16.53 -46.13
N LYS A 216 -2.86 -15.69 -47.06
CA LYS A 216 -3.64 -14.58 -47.63
C LYS A 216 -3.56 -14.55 -49.14
N SER A 217 -4.71 -14.41 -49.80
CA SER A 217 -4.81 -14.15 -51.25
C SER A 217 -6.06 -13.31 -51.54
N GLY A 218 -5.86 -12.06 -52.00
CA GLY A 218 -6.95 -11.09 -52.09
C GLY A 218 -7.64 -10.88 -50.75
N THR A 219 -8.96 -11.05 -50.70
CA THR A 219 -9.77 -10.95 -49.47
C THR A 219 -9.79 -12.23 -48.64
N ARG A 220 -9.21 -13.33 -49.16
CA ARG A 220 -9.27 -14.65 -48.54
C ARG A 220 -8.15 -14.80 -47.52
N VAL A 221 -8.51 -15.28 -46.33
CA VAL A 221 -7.58 -15.52 -45.21
C VAL A 221 -7.85 -16.91 -44.65
N ILE A 222 -6.79 -17.71 -44.50
CA ILE A 222 -6.89 -19.08 -43.97
C ILE A 222 -5.75 -19.31 -42.96
N THR A 223 -6.09 -19.82 -41.78
CA THR A 223 -5.11 -20.07 -40.71
C THR A 223 -4.73 -21.55 -40.66
N GLY A 224 -3.46 -21.84 -40.35
CA GLY A 224 -2.96 -23.20 -40.15
C GLY A 224 -2.58 -23.91 -41.45
N ASN A 225 -2.21 -25.18 -41.28
CA ASN A 225 -1.96 -26.09 -42.39
C ASN A 225 -3.30 -26.70 -42.83
N THR A 226 -3.66 -26.52 -44.09
CA THR A 226 -5.04 -26.72 -44.56
C THR A 226 -5.11 -27.12 -46.03
N ILE A 227 -6.31 -27.50 -46.46
CA ILE A 227 -6.67 -27.73 -47.86
C ILE A 227 -7.77 -26.73 -48.20
N ASP A 228 -7.53 -25.91 -49.22
CA ASP A 228 -8.49 -24.89 -49.62
C ASP A 228 -9.56 -25.44 -50.59
N ILE A 229 -10.78 -25.69 -50.09
CA ILE A 229 -11.90 -26.28 -50.85
C ILE A 229 -12.99 -25.23 -51.10
N THR A 230 -12.69 -24.19 -51.89
CA THR A 230 -13.69 -23.13 -52.17
C THR A 230 -14.35 -23.16 -53.53
N ASP A 231 -13.85 -23.94 -54.50
CA ASP A 231 -14.52 -24.04 -55.80
C ASP A 231 -15.35 -25.31 -55.89
N THR A 232 -16.53 -25.22 -56.47
CA THR A 232 -17.39 -26.36 -56.77
C THR A 232 -16.64 -27.33 -57.69
N VAL A 233 -16.32 -28.53 -57.18
CA VAL A 233 -15.66 -29.56 -57.97
C VAL A 233 -16.73 -30.39 -58.68
N SER A 234 -16.96 -30.11 -59.96
CA SER A 234 -18.02 -30.78 -60.75
C SER A 234 -17.68 -32.21 -61.15
N SER A 235 -16.41 -32.61 -61.13
CA SER A 235 -15.94 -34.00 -61.30
C SER A 235 -14.52 -34.16 -60.75
N VAL A 236 -14.23 -35.30 -60.08
CA VAL A 236 -12.90 -35.61 -59.54
C VAL A 236 -12.43 -36.94 -60.12
N THR A 237 -11.74 -36.89 -61.25
CA THR A 237 -11.13 -38.08 -61.86
C THR A 237 -9.80 -38.48 -61.19
N SER A 238 -9.23 -37.57 -60.37
CA SER A 238 -8.03 -37.80 -59.55
C SER A 238 -8.11 -37.04 -58.22
N ALA A 239 -8.87 -37.59 -57.26
CA ALA A 239 -9.11 -36.96 -55.95
C ALA A 239 -7.81 -36.57 -55.21
N ASN A 240 -6.82 -37.46 -55.24
CA ASN A 240 -5.51 -37.21 -54.62
C ASN A 240 -4.79 -36.01 -55.25
N GLU A 241 -4.81 -35.89 -56.59
CA GLU A 241 -4.19 -34.75 -57.26
C GLU A 241 -4.94 -33.45 -56.96
N ASN A 242 -6.28 -33.47 -56.90
CA ASN A 242 -7.06 -32.27 -56.55
C ASN A 242 -6.75 -31.78 -55.13
N ILE A 243 -6.59 -32.70 -54.18
CA ILE A 243 -6.22 -32.37 -52.80
C ILE A 243 -4.82 -31.73 -52.77
N VAL A 244 -3.83 -32.39 -53.38
CA VAL A 244 -2.43 -31.91 -53.41
C VAL A 244 -2.33 -30.51 -54.03
N GLN A 245 -3.12 -30.22 -55.06
CA GLN A 245 -3.13 -28.91 -55.73
C GLN A 245 -3.78 -27.79 -54.89
N ARG A 246 -4.45 -28.11 -53.79
CA ARG A 246 -5.13 -27.16 -52.88
C ARG A 246 -4.50 -27.10 -51.48
N THR A 247 -3.46 -27.88 -51.23
CA THR A 247 -2.75 -27.91 -49.96
C THR A 247 -1.97 -26.61 -49.71
N LEU A 248 -2.08 -26.09 -48.49
CA LEU A 248 -1.25 -25.03 -47.94
C LEU A 248 -0.62 -25.57 -46.65
N ASN A 249 0.69 -25.71 -46.63
CA ASN A 249 1.42 -26.22 -45.48
C ASN A 249 2.61 -25.31 -45.17
N CYS A 250 2.87 -25.12 -43.89
CA CYS A 250 4.02 -24.42 -43.36
C CYS A 250 4.54 -25.16 -42.13
N TRP A 251 5.86 -25.29 -42.06
CA TRP A 251 6.56 -25.79 -40.88
C TRP A 251 7.89 -25.05 -40.74
N VAL A 252 8.49 -25.14 -39.56
CA VAL A 252 9.82 -24.60 -39.32
C VAL A 252 10.72 -25.72 -38.82
N ASP A 253 11.99 -25.66 -39.21
CA ASP A 253 13.05 -26.48 -38.64
C ASP A 253 13.91 -25.58 -37.75
N ASN A 254 14.25 -26.04 -36.55
CA ASN A 254 15.05 -25.28 -35.57
C ASN A 254 16.15 -26.16 -34.95
N ASP A 255 16.86 -26.90 -35.81
CA ASP A 255 17.93 -27.81 -35.37
C ASP A 255 19.27 -27.08 -35.30
N THR A 256 20.06 -27.09 -36.38
CA THR A 256 21.34 -26.35 -36.46
C THR A 256 21.14 -24.91 -36.94
N LYS A 257 20.13 -24.72 -37.80
CA LYS A 257 19.71 -23.43 -38.36
C LYS A 257 18.20 -23.33 -38.24
N PHE A 258 17.71 -22.11 -38.26
CA PHE A 258 16.28 -21.87 -38.37
C PHE A 258 15.91 -21.74 -39.84
N THR A 259 14.94 -22.54 -40.29
CA THR A 259 14.42 -22.51 -41.68
C THR A 259 12.90 -22.55 -41.64
N ILE A 260 12.25 -21.76 -42.49
CA ILE A 260 10.80 -21.84 -42.70
C ILE A 260 10.54 -22.55 -44.01
N ASN A 261 9.75 -23.61 -43.97
CA ASN A 261 9.41 -24.36 -45.16
C ASN A 261 7.90 -24.25 -45.43
N THR A 262 7.56 -24.22 -46.71
CA THR A 262 6.17 -24.25 -47.14
C THR A 262 5.98 -25.26 -48.25
N SER A 263 4.77 -25.79 -48.34
CA SER A 263 4.29 -26.44 -49.55
C SER A 263 2.95 -25.84 -49.97
N LYS A 264 2.85 -25.47 -51.25
CA LYS A 264 1.66 -24.84 -51.84
C LYS A 264 1.25 -25.58 -53.10
N GLY A 265 0.00 -26.02 -53.14
CA GLY A 265 -0.59 -26.60 -54.33
C GLY A 265 -0.76 -25.59 -55.46
N LYS A 266 -0.74 -26.05 -56.71
CA LYS A 266 -0.81 -25.16 -57.88
C LYS A 266 -2.11 -24.39 -58.05
N ARG A 267 -3.19 -24.70 -57.33
CA ARG A 267 -4.45 -23.93 -57.36
C ARG A 267 -4.49 -22.83 -56.31
N VAL A 268 -3.57 -22.86 -55.35
CA VAL A 268 -3.44 -21.89 -54.25
C VAL A 268 -2.09 -21.15 -54.30
N TYR A 269 -1.42 -21.17 -55.45
CA TYR A 269 -0.08 -20.62 -55.64
C TYR A 269 0.05 -19.14 -55.25
N SER A 270 -1.02 -18.36 -55.45
CA SER A 270 -1.08 -16.93 -55.18
C SER A 270 -1.17 -16.58 -53.70
N PHE A 271 -1.39 -17.55 -52.81
CA PHE A 271 -1.40 -17.29 -51.38
C PHE A 271 0.00 -16.94 -50.87
N GLY A 272 0.13 -15.75 -50.30
CA GLY A 272 1.22 -15.40 -49.39
C GLY A 272 0.94 -15.95 -48.00
N CYS A 273 1.95 -15.93 -47.13
CA CYS A 273 1.86 -16.47 -45.78
C CYS A 273 2.57 -15.55 -44.78
N ASP A 274 1.84 -15.11 -43.76
CA ASP A 274 2.45 -14.60 -42.54
C ASP A 274 2.64 -15.76 -41.56
N VAL A 275 3.88 -16.05 -41.19
CA VAL A 275 4.22 -17.14 -40.28
C VAL A 275 4.55 -16.54 -38.91
N PHE A 276 3.64 -16.76 -37.96
CA PHE A 276 3.81 -16.33 -36.58
C PHE A 276 4.52 -17.44 -35.80
N VAL A 277 5.74 -17.15 -35.33
CA VAL A 277 6.56 -18.12 -34.60
C VAL A 277 6.73 -17.63 -33.17
N LYS A 278 6.12 -18.35 -32.22
CA LYS A 278 6.40 -18.17 -30.80
C LYS A 278 7.53 -19.09 -30.37
N TYR A 279 8.45 -18.59 -29.57
CA TYR A 279 9.63 -19.34 -29.15
C TYR A 279 10.21 -18.86 -27.81
N THR A 280 11.03 -19.71 -27.19
CA THR A 280 11.95 -19.31 -26.12
C THR A 280 13.34 -19.10 -26.72
N LYS A 281 14.09 -18.12 -26.23
CA LYS A 281 15.45 -17.80 -26.71
C LYS A 281 16.47 -18.85 -26.30
N LEU A 282 17.52 -18.98 -27.13
CA LEU A 282 18.78 -19.66 -26.77
C LEU A 282 19.46 -19.05 -25.54
#